data_AF-A0A6G0XA10-F1
#
_entry.id   AF-A0A6G0XA10-F1
#
_cell.length_a   1.000
_cell.length_b   1.000
_cell.length_c   1.000
_cell.angle_alpha   90.00
_cell.angle_beta   90.00
_cell.angle_gamma   90.00
#
_symmetry.space_group_name_H-M   'P 1'
#
loop_
_entity.id
_entity.type
_entity.pdbx_description
1 polymer ?
#
loop_
_entity_poly.entity_id
_entity_poly.type
_entity_poly.pdbx_seq_one_letter_code
_entity_poly.pdbx_strand_id
1 'polypeptide(L)'
;MLSTLLQSVLFFSPQFYCYPWKPLLNAVVGDSYEVAFEHFVSSHLSAPNIALHAICFVVQLVGNFCFLHVLDEMFFPGIPRPLSYLTAGLWVAYLVLRSSTAPVWGQVASTISIAGALWAAPFLVPHGAFVSQVFLGAFLVTKYLFLLTGFRAQMNVKAAFGTTAVLVAIHAGYFYLADATKASLEPHISDANNIFLAILLVFSMIKNPLLPTVAFGYLGGQTLAVASGQTWLFFFSFGFLGSTLQAVAHLVTREIPTLLALEKEKPDDKLRYEYAHVIFFPNLVFHGVEYYRQAVQKKAK
;
A
#
# COMPACT_ATOMS: atom_id res chain seq x y z
N MET A 1 -16.18 17.50 -11.47
CA MET A 1 -17.09 16.54 -10.82
C MET A 1 -16.67 15.09 -11.05
N LEU A 2 -16.58 14.59 -12.30
CA LEU A 2 -16.15 13.19 -12.54
C LEU A 2 -14.72 12.89 -12.02
N SER A 3 -13.77 13.79 -12.28
CA SER A 3 -12.38 13.67 -11.79
C SER A 3 -12.31 13.59 -10.25
N THR A 4 -13.07 14.44 -9.55
CA THR A 4 -13.18 14.42 -8.07
C THR A 4 -13.78 13.12 -7.55
N LEU A 5 -14.83 12.60 -8.19
CA LEU A 5 -15.44 11.32 -7.79
C LEU A 5 -14.45 10.17 -7.94
N LEU A 6 -13.78 10.07 -9.09
CA LEU A 6 -12.78 9.04 -9.36
C LEU A 6 -11.58 9.15 -8.42
N GLN A 7 -11.17 10.37 -8.07
CA GLN A 7 -10.14 10.64 -7.07
C GLN A 7 -10.60 10.16 -5.69
N SER A 8 -11.82 10.47 -5.27
CA SER A 8 -12.37 9.98 -4.01
C SER A 8 -12.41 8.47 -3.94
N VAL A 9 -12.85 7.78 -5.00
CA VAL A 9 -12.87 6.31 -5.04
C VAL A 9 -11.46 5.72 -4.89
N LEU A 10 -10.44 6.40 -5.43
CA LEU A 10 -9.05 5.96 -5.36
C LEU A 10 -8.42 6.17 -3.98
N PHE A 11 -8.62 7.35 -3.38
CA PHE A 11 -7.94 7.79 -2.16
C PHE A 11 -8.74 7.62 -0.86
N PHE A 12 -10.06 7.36 -0.93
CA PHE A 12 -10.88 7.06 0.26
C PHE A 12 -10.52 5.70 0.88
N SER A 13 -9.97 4.79 0.09
CA SER A 13 -9.52 3.47 0.52
C SER A 13 -8.00 3.37 0.47
N PRO A 14 -7.39 2.40 1.17
CA PRO A 14 -6.00 2.05 0.94
C PRO A 14 -5.70 1.97 -0.55
N GLN A 15 -4.68 2.70 -0.99
CA GLN A 15 -4.46 2.99 -2.41
C GLN A 15 -4.27 1.71 -3.20
N PHE A 16 -3.49 0.77 -2.68
CA PHE A 16 -3.19 -0.51 -3.31
C PHE A 16 -4.18 -1.60 -2.89
N TYR A 17 -4.39 -2.63 -3.73
CA TYR A 17 -5.02 -3.92 -3.44
C TYR A 17 -6.34 -3.99 -2.64
N CYS A 18 -7.10 -2.91 -2.47
CA CYS A 18 -8.20 -2.91 -1.50
C CYS A 18 -9.51 -3.53 -2.01
N TYR A 19 -9.83 -3.41 -3.31
CA TYR A 19 -11.19 -3.69 -3.80
C TYR A 19 -11.27 -4.24 -5.23
N PRO A 20 -12.35 -4.98 -5.57
CA PRO A 20 -12.52 -5.63 -6.87
C PRO A 20 -12.80 -4.66 -8.01
N TRP A 21 -13.30 -3.45 -7.72
CA TRP A 21 -13.63 -2.47 -8.76
C TRP A 21 -12.42 -1.72 -9.30
N LYS A 22 -11.29 -1.67 -8.58
CA LYS A 22 -10.14 -0.87 -9.03
C LYS A 22 -9.58 -1.33 -10.40
N PRO A 23 -9.41 -2.63 -10.67
CA PRO A 23 -9.03 -3.09 -12.01
C PRO A 23 -10.03 -2.69 -13.10
N LEU A 24 -11.33 -2.74 -12.79
CA LEU A 24 -12.40 -2.33 -13.72
C LEU A 24 -12.33 -0.82 -14.02
N LEU A 25 -12.12 0.00 -12.99
CA LEU A 25 -11.94 1.45 -13.16
C LEU A 25 -10.68 1.75 -13.96
N ASN A 26 -9.56 1.09 -13.68
CA ASN A 26 -8.34 1.25 -14.47
C ASN A 26 -8.54 0.84 -15.94
N ALA A 27 -9.39 -0.16 -16.21
CA ALA A 27 -9.75 -0.54 -17.58
C ALA A 27 -10.47 0.57 -18.35
N VAL A 28 -11.25 1.39 -17.65
CA VAL A 28 -12.12 2.43 -18.22
C VAL A 28 -11.43 3.79 -18.28
N VAL A 29 -10.74 4.19 -17.20
CA VAL A 29 -10.18 5.53 -17.05
C VAL A 29 -8.66 5.54 -17.00
N GLY A 30 -8.03 4.47 -16.53
CA GLY A 30 -6.60 4.44 -16.27
C GLY A 30 -5.72 4.39 -17.51
N ASP A 31 -4.41 4.48 -17.30
CA ASP A 31 -3.40 4.31 -18.35
C ASP A 31 -2.94 2.85 -18.51
N SER A 32 -2.13 2.61 -19.55
CA SER A 32 -1.58 1.30 -19.86
C SER A 32 -0.46 0.89 -18.91
N TYR A 33 -0.09 -0.39 -18.96
CA TYR A 33 1.03 -0.92 -18.19
C TYR A 33 2.36 -0.27 -18.58
N GLU A 34 2.59 -0.03 -19.87
CA GLU A 34 3.81 0.57 -20.41
C GLU A 34 4.06 1.95 -19.83
N VAL A 35 3.01 2.78 -19.78
CA VAL A 35 3.07 4.12 -19.20
C VAL A 35 3.37 4.04 -17.70
N ALA A 36 2.65 3.17 -16.98
CA ALA A 36 2.91 2.96 -15.55
C ALA A 36 4.34 2.47 -15.30
N PHE A 37 4.88 1.63 -16.19
CA PHE A 37 6.25 1.11 -16.10
C PHE A 37 7.30 2.17 -16.36
N GLU A 38 7.13 3.01 -17.38
CA GLU A 38 8.03 4.13 -17.67
C GLU A 38 8.15 5.09 -16.48
N HIS A 39 7.00 5.48 -15.90
CA HIS A 39 6.99 6.31 -14.70
C HIS A 39 7.61 5.57 -13.50
N PHE A 40 7.32 4.28 -13.32
CA PHE A 40 7.88 3.49 -12.23
C PHE A 40 9.40 3.47 -12.27
N VAL A 41 10.01 3.10 -13.41
CA VAL A 41 11.48 3.00 -13.50
C VAL A 41 12.17 4.36 -13.45
N SER A 42 11.48 5.45 -13.75
CA SER A 42 12.03 6.81 -13.57
C SER A 42 12.22 7.20 -12.09
N SER A 43 11.41 6.60 -11.20
CA SER A 43 11.33 6.93 -9.77
C SER A 43 11.79 5.79 -8.84
N HIS A 44 12.23 4.66 -9.39
CA HIS A 44 12.70 3.46 -8.69
C HIS A 44 14.02 2.96 -9.29
N LEU A 45 15.06 3.79 -9.22
CA LEU A 45 16.32 3.59 -9.92
C LEU A 45 17.31 2.70 -9.15
N SER A 46 17.19 2.65 -7.82
CA SER A 46 18.13 1.94 -6.97
C SER A 46 17.59 0.60 -6.46
N ALA A 47 18.50 -0.36 -6.24
CA ALA A 47 18.18 -1.64 -5.62
C ALA A 47 17.54 -1.50 -4.23
N PRO A 48 18.03 -0.62 -3.33
CA PRO A 48 17.37 -0.39 -2.05
C PRO A 48 15.91 0.07 -2.21
N ASN A 49 15.61 0.93 -3.19
CA ASN A 49 14.26 1.43 -3.36
C ASN A 49 13.30 0.32 -3.80
N ILE A 50 13.70 -0.47 -4.80
CA ILE A 50 12.92 -1.61 -5.30
C ILE A 50 12.70 -2.65 -4.19
N ALA A 51 13.74 -2.97 -3.42
CA ALA A 51 13.64 -3.96 -2.34
C ALA A 51 12.71 -3.50 -1.20
N LEU A 52 12.78 -2.23 -0.80
CA LEU A 52 11.86 -1.67 0.19
C LEU A 52 10.42 -1.65 -0.34
N HIS A 53 10.21 -1.32 -1.62
CA HIS A 53 8.89 -1.38 -2.26
C HIS A 53 8.34 -2.81 -2.37
N ALA A 54 9.19 -3.82 -2.53
CA ALA A 54 8.76 -5.22 -2.47
C ALA A 54 8.19 -5.59 -1.09
N ILE A 55 8.75 -5.06 0.00
CA ILE A 55 8.19 -5.23 1.35
C ILE A 55 6.87 -4.47 1.48
N CYS A 56 6.81 -3.22 0.99
CA CYS A 56 5.57 -2.45 0.98
C CYS A 56 4.45 -3.15 0.21
N PHE A 57 4.78 -3.79 -0.93
CA PHE A 57 3.85 -4.61 -1.69
C PHE A 57 3.28 -5.74 -0.83
N VAL A 58 4.12 -6.49 -0.11
CA VAL A 58 3.65 -7.55 0.79
C VAL A 58 2.76 -7.00 1.89
N VAL A 59 3.14 -5.88 2.53
CA VAL A 59 2.34 -5.20 3.56
C VAL A 59 0.94 -4.86 3.03
N GLN A 60 0.88 -4.22 1.86
CA GLN A 60 -0.39 -3.82 1.25
C GLN A 60 -1.22 -5.03 0.88
N LEU A 61 -0.61 -6.05 0.28
CA LEU A 61 -1.32 -7.23 -0.17
C LEU A 61 -1.93 -8.00 1.01
N VAL A 62 -1.13 -8.25 2.06
CA VAL A 62 -1.60 -8.93 3.28
C VAL A 62 -2.66 -8.10 3.98
N GLY A 63 -2.43 -6.79 4.16
CA GLY A 63 -3.37 -5.92 4.84
C GLY A 63 -4.72 -5.87 4.16
N ASN A 64 -4.73 -5.78 2.84
CA ASN A 64 -5.97 -5.75 2.08
C ASN A 64 -6.70 -7.09 2.08
N PHE A 65 -6.01 -8.23 1.93
CA PHE A 65 -6.69 -9.53 1.98
C PHE A 65 -7.19 -9.88 3.39
N CYS A 66 -6.49 -9.44 4.44
CA CYS A 66 -6.99 -9.52 5.81
C CYS A 66 -8.23 -8.63 6.00
N PHE A 67 -8.20 -7.40 5.48
CA PHE A 67 -9.36 -6.52 5.50
C PHE A 67 -10.56 -7.12 4.77
N LEU A 68 -10.37 -7.61 3.53
CA LEU A 68 -11.41 -8.27 2.74
C LEU A 68 -11.96 -9.51 3.45
N HIS A 69 -11.12 -10.31 4.10
CA HIS A 69 -11.59 -11.44 4.89
C HIS A 69 -12.49 -10.99 6.04
N VAL A 70 -12.12 -9.91 6.77
CA VAL A 70 -12.97 -9.36 7.82
C VAL A 70 -14.30 -8.85 7.24
N LEU A 71 -14.29 -8.19 6.08
CA LEU A 71 -15.52 -7.77 5.41
C LEU A 71 -16.38 -8.96 4.97
N ASP A 72 -15.76 -10.03 4.47
CA ASP A 72 -16.45 -11.26 4.09
C ASP A 72 -17.20 -11.87 5.29
N GLU A 73 -16.54 -11.97 6.45
CA GLU A 73 -17.16 -12.47 7.69
C GLU A 73 -18.29 -11.54 8.19
N MET A 74 -18.13 -10.22 8.04
CA MET A 74 -19.12 -9.24 8.48
C MET A 74 -20.37 -9.19 7.60
N PHE A 75 -20.21 -9.25 6.28
CA PHE A 75 -21.30 -8.99 5.33
C PHE A 75 -21.84 -10.24 4.63
N PHE A 76 -21.07 -11.33 4.58
CA PHE A 76 -21.45 -12.58 3.91
C PHE A 76 -21.25 -13.80 4.82
N PRO A 77 -21.81 -13.78 6.05
CA PRO A 77 -21.63 -14.89 6.98
C PRO A 77 -22.13 -16.20 6.37
N GLY A 78 -21.29 -17.23 6.39
CA GLY A 78 -21.59 -18.56 5.84
C GLY A 78 -21.30 -18.72 4.34
N ILE A 79 -20.92 -17.67 3.61
CA ILE A 79 -20.41 -17.78 2.25
C ILE A 79 -18.88 -17.69 2.29
N PRO A 80 -18.14 -18.68 1.78
CA PRO A 80 -16.68 -18.64 1.81
C PRO A 80 -16.10 -17.48 0.98
N ARG A 81 -15.80 -16.38 1.68
CA ARG A 81 -14.93 -15.28 1.24
C ARG A 81 -15.20 -14.68 -0.16
N PRO A 82 -16.46 -14.33 -0.50
CA PRO A 82 -16.82 -13.91 -1.86
C PRO A 82 -16.08 -12.66 -2.33
N LEU A 83 -15.90 -11.63 -1.50
CA LEU A 83 -15.17 -10.41 -1.85
C LEU A 83 -13.69 -10.70 -2.05
N SER A 84 -13.09 -11.51 -1.18
CA SER A 84 -11.67 -11.89 -1.30
C SER A 84 -11.42 -12.64 -2.62
N TYR A 85 -12.24 -13.64 -2.95
CA TYR A 85 -12.08 -14.41 -4.20
C TYR A 85 -12.34 -13.57 -5.44
N LEU A 86 -13.39 -12.74 -5.44
CA LEU A 86 -13.70 -11.84 -6.55
C LEU A 86 -12.56 -10.85 -6.79
N THR A 87 -12.01 -10.28 -5.72
CA THR A 87 -10.88 -9.36 -5.81
C THR A 87 -9.65 -10.07 -6.36
N ALA A 88 -9.26 -11.22 -5.82
CA ALA A 88 -8.12 -11.98 -6.32
C ALA A 88 -8.27 -12.34 -7.80
N GLY A 89 -9.44 -12.86 -8.20
CA GLY A 89 -9.72 -13.25 -9.58
C GLY A 89 -9.64 -12.07 -10.55
N LEU A 90 -10.28 -10.94 -10.24
CA LEU A 90 -10.27 -9.76 -11.09
C LEU A 90 -8.87 -9.14 -11.20
N TRP A 91 -8.13 -9.06 -10.10
CA TRP A 91 -6.77 -8.52 -10.13
C TRP A 91 -5.81 -9.42 -10.90
N VAL A 92 -5.84 -10.74 -10.70
CA VAL A 92 -4.99 -11.69 -11.45
C VAL A 92 -5.33 -11.64 -12.94
N ALA A 93 -6.62 -11.73 -13.30
CA ALA A 93 -7.06 -11.66 -14.68
C ALA A 93 -6.62 -10.34 -15.34
N TYR A 94 -6.80 -9.20 -14.65
CA TYR A 94 -6.40 -7.91 -15.18
C TYR A 94 -4.89 -7.80 -15.37
N LEU A 95 -4.09 -8.19 -14.37
CA LEU A 95 -2.62 -8.16 -14.45
C LEU A 95 -2.10 -9.02 -15.60
N VAL A 96 -2.61 -10.24 -15.76
CA VAL A 96 -2.17 -11.16 -16.82
C VAL A 96 -2.59 -10.65 -18.21
N LEU A 97 -3.80 -10.12 -18.34
CA LEU A 97 -4.34 -9.69 -19.63
C LEU A 97 -3.87 -8.30 -20.07
N ARG A 98 -3.49 -7.42 -19.12
CA ARG A 98 -3.27 -5.98 -19.39
C ARG A 98 -1.84 -5.53 -19.12
N SER A 99 -0.95 -6.41 -18.67
CA SER A 99 0.48 -6.12 -18.55
C SER A 99 1.28 -6.69 -19.72
N SER A 100 1.02 -6.20 -20.93
CA SER A 100 1.55 -6.69 -22.20
C SER A 100 3.08 -6.81 -22.26
N THR A 101 3.79 -5.91 -21.60
CA THR A 101 5.27 -5.88 -21.60
C THR A 101 5.90 -6.37 -20.31
N ALA A 102 5.11 -6.83 -19.33
CA ALA A 102 5.65 -7.41 -18.10
C ALA A 102 6.32 -8.76 -18.38
N PRO A 103 7.52 -9.04 -17.82
CA PRO A 103 8.15 -10.34 -17.95
C PRO A 103 7.25 -11.42 -17.35
N VAL A 104 7.14 -12.57 -18.04
CA VAL A 104 6.25 -13.68 -17.64
C VAL A 104 6.51 -14.11 -16.19
N TRP A 105 7.78 -14.20 -15.78
CA TRP A 105 8.13 -14.56 -14.41
C TRP A 105 7.58 -13.57 -13.37
N GLY A 106 7.53 -12.27 -13.70
CA GLY A 106 6.99 -11.22 -12.83
C GLY A 106 5.47 -11.30 -12.70
N GLN A 107 4.78 -11.69 -13.78
CA GLN A 107 3.34 -11.96 -13.76
C GLN A 107 3.03 -13.20 -12.90
N VAL A 108 3.84 -14.25 -13.03
CA VAL A 108 3.73 -15.46 -12.19
C VAL A 108 3.98 -15.11 -10.71
N ALA A 109 5.04 -14.36 -10.40
CA ALA A 109 5.35 -13.94 -9.04
C ALA A 109 4.26 -13.06 -8.41
N SER A 110 3.68 -12.13 -9.17
CA SER A 110 2.52 -11.33 -8.74
C SER A 110 1.30 -12.20 -8.45
N THR A 111 1.00 -13.14 -9.34
CA THR A 111 -0.14 -14.06 -9.19
C THR A 111 0.01 -14.94 -7.95
N ILE A 112 1.20 -15.52 -7.75
CA ILE A 112 1.51 -16.33 -6.56
C ILE A 112 1.41 -15.50 -5.30
N SER A 113 1.89 -14.25 -5.33
CA SER A 113 1.80 -13.36 -4.18
C SER A 113 0.34 -13.06 -3.81
N ILE A 114 -0.51 -12.75 -4.80
CA ILE A 114 -1.96 -12.52 -4.60
C ILE A 114 -2.63 -13.77 -4.02
N ALA A 115 -2.37 -14.94 -4.60
CA ALA A 115 -2.90 -16.21 -4.11
C ALA A 115 -2.42 -16.53 -2.69
N GLY A 116 -1.15 -16.26 -2.38
CA GLY A 116 -0.56 -16.46 -1.06
C GLY A 116 -1.20 -15.56 0.00
N ALA A 117 -1.42 -14.28 -0.30
CA ALA A 117 -2.08 -13.37 0.63
C ALA A 117 -3.56 -13.70 0.83
N LEU A 118 -4.27 -14.08 -0.25
CA LEU A 118 -5.63 -14.61 -0.17
C LEU A 118 -5.66 -15.82 0.77
N TRP A 119 -4.77 -16.79 0.59
CA TRP A 119 -4.72 -18.01 1.41
C TRP A 119 -4.33 -17.71 2.87
N ALA A 120 -3.38 -16.82 3.10
CA ALA A 120 -2.85 -16.54 4.44
C ALA A 120 -3.80 -15.73 5.32
N ALA A 121 -4.67 -14.88 4.73
CA ALA A 121 -5.47 -13.92 5.48
C ALA A 121 -6.25 -14.48 6.69
N PRO A 122 -6.97 -15.63 6.61
CA PRO A 122 -7.69 -16.20 7.76
C PRO A 122 -6.79 -16.57 8.94
N PHE A 123 -5.53 -16.93 8.66
CA PHE A 123 -4.54 -17.26 9.69
C PHE A 123 -3.90 -16.01 10.28
N LEU A 124 -3.83 -14.93 9.52
CA LEU A 124 -3.16 -13.68 9.93
C LEU A 124 -4.10 -12.72 10.67
N VAL A 125 -5.40 -12.73 10.36
CA VAL A 125 -6.40 -11.85 11.01
C VAL A 125 -6.38 -11.93 12.55
N PRO A 126 -6.34 -13.13 13.18
CA PRO A 126 -6.24 -13.25 14.64
C PRO A 126 -4.96 -12.65 15.24
N HIS A 127 -3.94 -12.42 14.43
CA HIS A 127 -2.61 -11.97 14.85
C HIS A 127 -2.23 -10.59 14.28
N GLY A 128 -3.22 -9.76 13.90
CA GLY A 128 -2.99 -8.51 13.19
C GLY A 128 -1.88 -7.62 13.79
N ALA A 129 -1.89 -7.39 15.10
CA ALA A 129 -0.86 -6.60 15.77
C ALA A 129 0.55 -7.18 15.60
N PHE A 130 0.72 -8.49 15.80
CA PHE A 130 2.00 -9.19 15.61
C PHE A 130 2.45 -9.11 14.15
N VAL A 131 1.53 -9.37 13.21
CA VAL A 131 1.78 -9.29 11.76
C VAL A 131 2.30 -7.91 11.36
N SER A 132 1.69 -6.84 11.88
CA SER A 132 2.15 -5.47 11.64
C SER A 132 3.58 -5.23 12.14
N GLN A 133 3.92 -5.73 13.33
CA GLN A 133 5.29 -5.63 13.87
C GLN A 133 6.31 -6.44 13.07
N VAL A 134 5.94 -7.64 12.59
CA VAL A 134 6.80 -8.46 11.74
C VAL A 134 7.14 -7.72 10.44
N PHE A 135 6.14 -7.15 9.77
CA PHE A 135 6.40 -6.45 8.52
C PHE A 135 7.13 -5.11 8.71
N LEU A 136 6.82 -4.36 9.77
CA LEU A 136 7.60 -3.17 10.12
C LEU A 136 9.06 -3.56 10.41
N GLY A 137 9.27 -4.63 11.18
CA GLY A 137 10.59 -5.19 11.45
C GLY A 137 11.33 -5.57 10.18
N ALA A 138 10.68 -6.29 9.25
CA ALA A 138 11.26 -6.66 7.96
C ALA A 138 11.68 -5.42 7.13
N PHE A 139 10.84 -4.38 7.09
CA PHE A 139 11.15 -3.12 6.42
C PHE A 139 12.37 -2.43 7.04
N LEU A 140 12.39 -2.31 8.37
CA LEU A 140 13.50 -1.68 9.09
C LEU A 140 14.82 -2.46 8.94
N VAL A 141 14.78 -3.78 9.12
CA VAL A 141 15.96 -4.66 8.95
C VAL A 141 16.51 -4.52 7.54
N THR A 142 15.66 -4.60 6.51
CA THR A 142 16.09 -4.46 5.11
C THR A 142 16.75 -3.10 4.85
N LYS A 143 16.15 -2.02 5.37
CA LYS A 143 16.72 -0.68 5.31
C LYS A 143 18.13 -0.62 5.92
N TYR A 144 18.31 -1.20 7.11
CA TYR A 144 19.61 -1.20 7.78
C TYR A 144 20.63 -2.14 7.14
N LEU A 145 20.21 -3.27 6.57
CA LEU A 145 21.08 -4.12 5.76
C LEU A 145 21.69 -3.32 4.60
N PHE A 146 20.90 -2.58 3.82
CA PHE A 146 21.43 -1.74 2.74
C PHE A 146 22.40 -0.66 3.21
N LEU A 147 22.18 -0.08 4.39
CA LEU A 147 23.13 0.87 5.00
C LEU A 147 24.47 0.21 5.35
N LEU A 148 24.45 -1.07 5.71
CA LEU A 148 25.63 -1.84 6.11
C LEU A 148 26.32 -2.54 4.94
N THR A 149 25.61 -2.88 3.85
CA THR A 149 26.10 -3.77 2.77
C THR A 149 26.49 -3.03 1.48
N GLY A 150 27.24 -1.93 1.56
CA GLY A 150 27.80 -1.27 0.37
C GLY A 150 26.83 -0.39 -0.44
N PHE A 151 25.55 -0.32 -0.06
CA PHE A 151 24.56 0.58 -0.69
C PHE A 151 24.39 1.92 0.03
N ARG A 152 25.24 2.21 1.03
CA ARG A 152 25.17 3.45 1.85
C ARG A 152 25.12 4.73 1.03
N ALA A 153 25.81 4.79 -0.11
CA ALA A 153 25.83 5.98 -0.98
C ALA A 153 24.45 6.29 -1.62
N GLN A 154 23.61 5.27 -1.77
CA GLN A 154 22.24 5.38 -2.31
C GLN A 154 21.21 5.69 -1.21
N MET A 155 21.66 5.85 0.04
CA MET A 155 20.78 5.98 1.20
C MET A 155 20.98 7.33 1.92
N ASN A 156 19.88 7.93 2.34
CA ASN A 156 19.83 9.06 3.24
C ASN A 156 19.87 8.56 4.70
N VAL A 157 21.08 8.54 5.27
CA VAL A 157 21.32 8.06 6.63
C VAL A 157 20.48 8.81 7.68
N LYS A 158 20.38 10.14 7.58
CA LYS A 158 19.59 10.94 8.54
C LYS A 158 18.11 10.58 8.47
N ALA A 159 17.55 10.49 7.26
CA ALA A 159 16.17 10.06 7.07
C ALA A 159 15.96 8.62 7.55
N ALA A 160 16.90 7.72 7.31
CA ALA A 160 16.80 6.33 7.74
C ALA A 160 16.66 6.21 9.27
N PHE A 161 17.51 6.89 10.04
CA PHE A 161 17.39 6.90 11.50
C PHE A 161 16.16 7.65 11.99
N GLY A 162 15.90 8.85 11.46
CA GLY A 162 14.74 9.65 11.87
C GLY A 162 13.42 8.94 11.66
N THR A 163 13.21 8.35 10.49
CA THR A 163 11.99 7.58 10.18
C THR A 163 11.87 6.32 11.03
N THR A 164 12.97 5.63 11.36
CA THR A 164 12.93 4.50 12.32
C THR A 164 12.45 4.97 13.67
N ALA A 165 13.06 6.04 14.22
CA ALA A 165 12.71 6.55 15.54
C ALA A 165 11.23 6.94 15.61
N VAL A 166 10.71 7.63 14.59
CA VAL A 166 9.30 8.02 14.50
C VAL A 166 8.38 6.80 14.41
N LEU A 167 8.67 5.84 13.52
CA LEU A 167 7.83 4.64 13.36
C LEU A 167 7.82 3.78 14.64
N VAL A 168 8.97 3.58 15.26
CA VAL A 168 9.09 2.85 16.54
C VAL A 168 8.32 3.58 17.64
N ALA A 169 8.46 4.90 17.76
CA ALA A 169 7.75 5.68 18.77
C ALA A 169 6.22 5.61 18.59
N ILE A 170 5.73 5.72 17.35
CA ILE A 170 4.30 5.59 17.04
C ILE A 170 3.78 4.21 17.45
N HIS A 171 4.45 3.13 17.02
CA HIS A 171 4.01 1.77 17.33
C HIS A 171 4.14 1.41 18.82
N ALA A 172 5.15 1.95 19.51
CA ALA A 172 5.25 1.85 20.96
C ALA A 172 4.09 2.60 21.64
N GLY A 173 3.74 3.79 21.15
CA GLY A 173 2.58 4.55 21.63
C GLY A 173 1.27 3.78 21.54
N TYR A 174 1.05 3.04 20.45
CA TYR A 174 -0.13 2.18 20.29
C TYR A 174 -0.20 1.05 21.33
N PHE A 175 0.93 0.52 21.76
CA PHE A 175 0.95 -0.50 22.83
C PHE A 175 0.38 0.06 24.15
N TYR A 176 0.69 1.31 24.48
CA TYR A 176 0.18 1.96 25.69
C TYR A 176 -1.26 2.48 25.55
N LEU A 177 -1.71 2.78 24.32
CA LEU A 177 -3.06 3.30 24.08
C LEU A 177 -4.16 2.24 24.24
N ALA A 178 -3.86 0.98 23.89
CA ALA A 178 -4.82 -0.11 23.80
C ALA A 178 -5.63 -0.32 25.11
N ASP A 179 -4.98 -0.18 26.25
CA ASP A 179 -5.60 -0.44 27.56
C ASP A 179 -6.27 0.82 28.14
N ALA A 180 -5.86 2.02 27.73
CA ALA A 180 -6.25 3.26 28.39
C ALA A 180 -7.60 3.85 27.95
N THR A 181 -8.11 3.48 26.77
CA THR A 181 -9.19 4.23 26.09
C THR A 181 -10.41 3.42 25.67
N LYS A 182 -10.37 2.09 25.80
CA LYS A 182 -11.44 1.23 25.29
C LYS A 182 -12.80 1.49 25.95
N ALA A 183 -12.84 1.56 27.28
CA ALA A 183 -14.08 1.73 28.03
C ALA A 183 -14.74 3.10 27.80
N SER A 184 -13.96 4.16 27.53
CA SER A 184 -14.52 5.49 27.30
C SER A 184 -15.05 5.68 25.87
N LEU A 185 -14.55 4.92 24.91
CA LEU A 185 -14.94 5.06 23.51
C LEU A 185 -16.13 4.18 23.11
N GLU A 186 -16.38 3.08 23.82
CA GLU A 186 -17.43 2.10 23.53
C GLU A 186 -18.82 2.70 23.16
N PRO A 187 -19.39 3.65 23.93
CA PRO A 187 -20.70 4.24 23.58
C PRO A 187 -20.68 5.12 22.33
N HIS A 188 -19.50 5.53 21.84
CA HIS A 188 -19.33 6.47 20.73
C HIS A 188 -18.61 5.87 19.52
N ILE A 189 -18.40 4.54 19.47
CA ILE A 189 -17.65 3.89 18.38
C ILE A 189 -18.26 4.19 17.01
N SER A 190 -19.59 4.17 16.89
CA SER A 190 -20.26 4.46 15.62
C SER A 190 -20.00 5.90 15.16
N ASP A 191 -20.12 6.87 16.06
CA ASP A 191 -19.90 8.29 15.77
C ASP A 191 -18.44 8.53 15.39
N ALA A 192 -17.50 7.93 16.13
CA ALA A 192 -16.08 8.03 15.84
C ALA A 192 -15.73 7.47 14.44
N ASN A 193 -16.33 6.34 14.06
CA ASN A 193 -16.16 5.77 12.73
C ASN A 193 -16.76 6.65 11.63
N ASN A 194 -17.96 7.19 11.85
CA ASN A 194 -18.59 8.10 10.90
C ASN A 194 -17.77 9.38 10.70
N ILE A 195 -17.25 9.96 11.78
CA ILE A 195 -16.37 11.14 11.74
C ILE A 195 -15.08 10.80 11.00
N PHE A 196 -14.44 9.67 11.32
CA PHE A 196 -13.24 9.21 10.64
C PHE A 196 -13.45 9.07 9.13
N LEU A 197 -14.51 8.36 8.72
CA LEU A 197 -14.82 8.16 7.29
C LEU A 197 -15.19 9.47 6.60
N ALA A 198 -15.92 10.37 7.27
CA ALA A 198 -16.26 11.68 6.71
C ALA A 198 -15.01 12.55 6.47
N ILE A 199 -14.08 12.59 7.44
CA ILE A 199 -12.81 13.32 7.29
C ILE A 199 -11.98 12.71 6.15
N LEU A 200 -11.89 11.37 6.09
CA LEU A 200 -11.14 10.69 5.04
C LEU A 200 -11.74 10.97 3.64
N LEU A 201 -13.07 11.00 3.54
CA LEU A 201 -13.77 11.39 2.30
C LEU A 201 -13.45 12.84 1.92
N VAL A 202 -13.49 13.78 2.87
CA VAL A 202 -13.12 15.19 2.62
C VAL A 202 -11.67 15.29 2.14
N PHE A 203 -10.73 14.61 2.82
CA PHE A 203 -9.33 14.57 2.38
C PHE A 203 -9.16 13.94 1.00
N SER A 204 -9.97 12.97 0.62
CA SER A 204 -9.93 12.37 -0.72
C SER A 204 -10.38 13.32 -1.84
N MET A 205 -11.12 14.38 -1.51
CA MET A 205 -11.67 15.35 -2.48
C MET A 205 -10.79 16.58 -2.69
N ILE A 206 -9.78 16.82 -1.86
CA ILE A 206 -8.92 18.00 -1.99
C ILE A 206 -7.97 17.86 -3.19
N LYS A 207 -7.36 18.97 -3.65
CA LYS A 207 -6.48 19.00 -4.83
C LYS A 207 -5.29 18.02 -4.75
N ASN A 208 -4.70 17.85 -3.56
CA ASN A 208 -3.56 16.95 -3.32
C ASN A 208 -3.94 15.96 -2.21
N PRO A 209 -4.75 14.93 -2.51
CA PRO A 209 -5.36 14.08 -1.50
C PRO A 209 -4.37 13.10 -0.88
N LEU A 210 -3.28 12.76 -1.58
CA LEU A 210 -2.40 11.64 -1.21
C LEU A 210 -1.89 11.74 0.23
N LEU A 211 -1.14 12.80 0.54
CA LEU A 211 -0.51 12.92 1.85
C LEU A 211 -1.54 12.92 3.00
N PRO A 212 -2.59 13.76 2.98
CA PRO A 212 -3.56 13.76 4.07
C PRO A 212 -4.36 12.46 4.16
N THR A 213 -4.76 11.84 3.04
CA THR A 213 -5.49 10.56 3.09
C THR A 213 -4.61 9.42 3.61
N VAL A 214 -3.35 9.32 3.16
CA VAL A 214 -2.42 8.29 3.63
C VAL A 214 -2.08 8.49 5.10
N ALA A 215 -1.69 9.72 5.50
CA ALA A 215 -1.31 10.01 6.87
C ALA A 215 -2.48 9.84 7.83
N PHE A 216 -3.67 10.35 7.50
CA PHE A 216 -4.85 10.23 8.34
C PHE A 216 -5.45 8.82 8.34
N GLY A 217 -5.53 8.18 7.17
CA GLY A 217 -6.00 6.81 7.03
C GLY A 217 -5.16 5.82 7.85
N TYR A 218 -3.84 6.04 7.88
CA TYR A 218 -2.95 5.28 8.75
C TYR A 218 -3.04 5.75 10.22
N LEU A 219 -2.60 6.97 10.55
CA LEU A 219 -2.45 7.39 11.94
C LEU A 219 -3.79 7.52 12.66
N GLY A 220 -4.77 8.16 12.04
CA GLY A 220 -6.11 8.36 12.60
C GLY A 220 -6.85 7.04 12.74
N GLY A 221 -6.88 6.25 11.66
CA GLY A 221 -7.60 4.98 11.68
C GLY A 221 -6.92 3.93 12.56
N GLN A 222 -5.58 3.86 12.61
CA GLN A 222 -4.87 2.94 13.51
C GLN A 222 -5.05 3.32 14.98
N THR A 223 -5.02 4.62 15.29
CA THR A 223 -5.33 5.12 16.65
C THR A 223 -6.74 4.71 17.05
N LEU A 224 -7.71 4.94 16.18
CA LEU A 224 -9.10 4.57 16.43
C LEU A 224 -9.28 3.06 16.55
N ALA A 225 -8.64 2.26 15.69
CA ALA A 225 -8.69 0.80 15.73
C ALA A 225 -8.12 0.22 17.03
N VAL A 226 -7.00 0.77 17.50
CA VAL A 226 -6.37 0.37 18.77
C VAL A 226 -7.25 0.77 19.95
N ALA A 227 -7.79 1.99 19.95
CA ALA A 227 -8.65 2.49 21.01
C ALA A 227 -9.99 1.74 21.09
N SER A 228 -10.59 1.38 19.95
CA SER A 228 -11.89 0.70 19.89
C SER A 228 -11.79 -0.84 19.86
N GLY A 229 -10.61 -1.39 19.57
CA GLY A 229 -10.41 -2.82 19.35
C GLY A 229 -11.04 -3.35 18.05
N GLN A 230 -11.33 -2.48 17.07
CA GLN A 230 -11.99 -2.88 15.83
C GLN A 230 -11.02 -3.47 14.79
N THR A 231 -11.14 -4.77 14.54
CA THR A 231 -10.30 -5.51 13.59
C THR A 231 -10.42 -5.01 12.15
N TRP A 232 -11.63 -4.66 11.69
CA TRP A 232 -11.83 -4.16 10.31
C TRP A 232 -11.07 -2.86 10.09
N LEU A 233 -11.11 -1.95 11.08
CA LEU A 233 -10.46 -0.65 11.00
C LEU A 233 -8.94 -0.80 11.09
N PHE A 234 -8.46 -1.74 11.91
CA PHE A 234 -7.04 -2.09 11.95
C PHE A 234 -6.52 -2.47 10.57
N PHE A 235 -7.16 -3.41 9.87
CA PHE A 235 -6.69 -3.83 8.55
C PHE A 235 -6.94 -2.81 7.44
N PHE A 236 -8.00 -2.00 7.55
CA PHE A 236 -8.21 -0.83 6.71
C PHE A 236 -7.03 0.15 6.83
N SER A 237 -6.65 0.52 8.05
CA SER A 237 -5.50 1.41 8.31
C SER A 237 -4.16 0.79 7.98
N PHE A 238 -4.03 -0.52 8.14
CA PHE A 238 -2.82 -1.26 7.78
C PHE A 238 -2.52 -1.20 6.27
N GLY A 239 -3.56 -1.10 5.42
CA GLY A 239 -3.38 -0.81 4.00
C GLY A 239 -2.69 0.55 3.74
N PHE A 240 -3.01 1.59 4.52
CA PHE A 240 -2.35 2.90 4.45
C PHE A 240 -0.93 2.90 5.05
N LEU A 241 -0.62 2.01 6.00
CA LEU A 241 0.76 1.82 6.47
C LEU A 241 1.67 1.46 5.30
N GLY A 242 1.23 0.55 4.41
CA GLY A 242 1.99 0.18 3.23
C GLY A 242 2.36 1.39 2.35
N SER A 243 1.40 2.28 2.09
CA SER A 243 1.64 3.53 1.34
C SER A 243 2.57 4.50 2.09
N THR A 244 2.45 4.55 3.43
CA THR A 244 3.38 5.32 4.28
C THR A 244 4.81 4.79 4.17
N LEU A 245 4.98 3.46 4.18
CA LEU A 245 6.29 2.82 4.04
C LEU A 245 6.90 3.04 2.65
N GLN A 246 6.09 3.11 1.58
CA GLN A 246 6.57 3.52 0.26
C GLN A 246 7.11 4.96 0.27
N ALA A 247 6.40 5.91 0.89
CA ALA A 247 6.88 7.28 1.03
C ALA A 247 8.20 7.35 1.83
N VAL A 248 8.32 6.54 2.90
CA VAL A 248 9.56 6.40 3.67
C VAL A 248 10.68 5.79 2.81
N ALA A 249 10.38 4.79 1.98
CA ALA A 249 11.36 4.17 1.09
C ALA A 249 11.99 5.22 0.17
N HIS A 250 11.17 6.01 -0.54
CA HIS A 250 11.64 7.11 -1.39
C HIS A 250 12.49 8.14 -0.63
N LEU A 251 12.02 8.59 0.55
CA LEU A 251 12.76 9.55 1.37
C LEU A 251 14.14 9.01 1.77
N VAL A 252 14.19 7.72 2.13
CA VAL A 252 15.42 7.04 2.54
C VAL A 252 16.34 6.78 1.37
N THR A 253 15.84 6.56 0.16
CA THR A 253 16.67 6.32 -1.04
C THR A 253 17.00 7.58 -1.83
N ARG A 254 16.51 8.75 -1.38
CA ARG A 254 16.64 10.05 -2.07
C ARG A 254 16.01 10.05 -3.46
N GLU A 255 15.02 9.20 -3.67
CA GLU A 255 14.27 9.15 -4.92
C GLU A 255 12.95 9.89 -4.74
N ILE A 256 12.50 10.56 -5.79
CA ILE A 256 11.25 11.33 -5.74
C ILE A 256 10.09 10.33 -5.72
N PRO A 257 9.14 10.43 -4.77
CA PRO A 257 7.93 9.63 -4.82
C PRO A 257 7.18 9.83 -6.14
N THR A 258 6.81 8.74 -6.81
CA THR A 258 6.13 8.77 -8.12
C THR A 258 4.98 9.77 -8.13
N LEU A 259 4.16 9.74 -7.09
CA LEU A 259 2.98 10.59 -6.99
C LEU A 259 3.27 12.07 -6.78
N LEU A 260 4.39 12.42 -6.16
CA LEU A 260 4.84 13.81 -6.06
C LEU A 260 5.39 14.28 -7.41
N ALA A 261 6.04 13.40 -8.18
CA ALA A 261 6.46 13.73 -9.53
C ALA A 261 5.24 14.04 -10.44
N LEU A 262 4.14 13.31 -10.24
CA LEU A 262 2.88 13.51 -10.97
C LEU A 262 2.09 14.76 -10.56
N GLU A 263 2.47 15.50 -9.50
CA GLU A 263 1.78 16.75 -9.13
C GLU A 263 1.95 17.87 -10.16
N LYS A 264 2.92 17.73 -11.07
CA LYS A 264 3.14 18.65 -12.18
C LYS A 264 2.26 18.36 -13.40
N GLU A 265 1.65 17.17 -13.45
CA GLU A 265 0.78 16.76 -14.54
C GLU A 265 -0.61 17.41 -14.44
N LYS A 266 -1.37 17.37 -15.53
CA LYS A 266 -2.77 17.79 -15.49
C LYS A 266 -3.56 16.89 -14.53
N PRO A 267 -4.58 17.40 -13.82
CA PRO A 267 -5.33 16.63 -12.83
C PRO A 267 -5.86 15.29 -13.35
N ASP A 268 -6.36 15.26 -14.59
CA ASP A 268 -6.89 14.03 -15.18
C ASP A 268 -5.76 13.04 -15.50
N ASP A 269 -4.66 13.48 -16.10
CA ASP A 269 -3.51 12.61 -16.40
C ASP A 269 -2.92 12.01 -15.11
N LYS A 270 -2.73 12.83 -14.07
CA LYS A 270 -2.31 12.37 -12.74
C LYS A 270 -3.18 11.24 -12.22
N LEU A 271 -4.51 11.37 -12.35
CA LEU A 271 -5.44 10.37 -11.85
C LEU A 271 -5.36 9.07 -12.65
N ARG A 272 -5.27 9.16 -13.97
CA ARG A 272 -5.17 8.00 -14.86
C ARG A 272 -3.87 7.22 -14.61
N TYR A 273 -2.77 7.93 -14.41
CA TYR A 273 -1.49 7.36 -14.01
C TYR A 273 -1.55 6.70 -12.64
N GLU A 274 -2.19 7.32 -11.65
CA GLU A 274 -2.28 6.71 -10.32
C GLU A 274 -3.11 5.42 -10.34
N TYR A 275 -4.23 5.37 -11.07
CA TYR A 275 -4.95 4.12 -11.28
C TYR A 275 -4.06 3.04 -11.89
N ALA A 276 -3.29 3.38 -12.94
CA ALA A 276 -2.40 2.43 -13.59
C ALA A 276 -1.26 1.97 -12.66
N HIS A 277 -0.62 2.90 -11.97
CA HIS A 277 0.46 2.64 -11.02
C HIS A 277 0.01 1.70 -9.90
N VAL A 278 -1.11 2.03 -9.26
CA VAL A 278 -1.70 1.24 -8.17
C VAL A 278 -2.08 -0.16 -8.62
N ILE A 279 -2.72 -0.30 -9.80
CA ILE A 279 -3.20 -1.59 -10.28
C ILE A 279 -2.05 -2.47 -10.76
N PHE A 280 -1.09 -1.90 -11.49
CA PHE A 280 0.02 -2.67 -12.05
C PHE A 280 1.16 -2.89 -11.06
N PHE A 281 1.09 -2.31 -9.85
CA PHE A 281 2.19 -2.28 -8.89
C PHE A 281 2.94 -3.60 -8.71
N PRO A 282 2.32 -4.79 -8.62
CA PRO A 282 3.12 -6.01 -8.41
C PRO A 282 3.95 -6.39 -9.61
N ASN A 283 3.35 -6.29 -10.81
CA ASN A 283 4.10 -6.48 -12.04
C ASN A 283 5.19 -5.42 -12.17
N LEU A 284 4.95 -4.18 -11.73
CA LEU A 284 5.96 -3.12 -11.71
C LEU A 284 7.12 -3.44 -10.77
N VAL A 285 6.86 -3.89 -9.54
CA VAL A 285 7.91 -4.26 -8.56
C VAL A 285 8.79 -5.38 -9.12
N PHE A 286 8.20 -6.46 -9.63
CA PHE A 286 8.99 -7.57 -10.17
C PHE A 286 9.71 -7.19 -11.46
N HIS A 287 9.07 -6.45 -12.37
CA HIS A 287 9.74 -5.96 -13.58
C HIS A 287 10.88 -4.98 -13.24
N GLY A 288 10.72 -4.16 -12.20
CA GLY A 288 11.76 -3.28 -11.67
C GLY A 288 13.04 -4.03 -11.28
N VAL A 289 12.90 -5.21 -10.65
CA VAL A 289 14.05 -6.07 -10.31
C VAL A 289 14.83 -6.48 -11.58
N GLU A 290 14.11 -6.91 -12.62
CA GLU A 290 14.74 -7.29 -13.89
C GLU A 290 15.40 -6.10 -14.58
N TYR A 291 14.71 -4.95 -14.61
CA TYR A 291 15.23 -3.72 -15.19
C TYR A 291 16.54 -3.28 -14.51
N TYR A 292 16.58 -3.29 -13.18
CA TYR A 292 17.79 -2.98 -12.41
C TYR A 292 18.92 -3.96 -12.72
N ARG A 293 18.63 -5.27 -12.76
CA ARG A 293 19.60 -6.32 -13.09
C ARG A 293 20.24 -6.07 -14.46
N GLN A 294 19.43 -5.76 -15.47
CA GLN A 294 19.91 -5.44 -16.82
C GLN A 294 20.74 -4.15 -16.85
N ALA A 295 20.32 -3.11 -16.13
CA ALA A 295 21.06 -1.85 -16.05
C ALA A 295 22.45 -2.01 -15.42
N VAL A 296 22.57 -2.84 -14.38
CA VAL A 296 23.86 -3.17 -13.76
C VAL A 296 24.75 -3.96 -14.72
N GLN A 297 24.21 -4.97 -15.40
CA GLN A 297 24.97 -5.77 -16.37
C GLN A 297 25.49 -4.93 -17.55
N LYS A 298 24.72 -3.94 -18.02
CA LYS A 298 25.16 -3.02 -19.07
C LYS A 298 26.33 -2.13 -18.64
N LYS A 299 26.40 -1.74 -17.36
CA LYS A 299 27.50 -0.92 -16.81
C LYS A 299 28.79 -1.71 -16.57
N ALA A 300 28.71 -3.03 -16.48
CA ALA A 300 29.84 -3.91 -16.24
C ALA A 300 30.55 -4.39 -17.52
N LYS A 301 29.96 -4.11 -18.68
CA LYS A 301 30.53 -4.38 -20.01
C LYS A 301 31.17 -3.10 -20.56
#